data_AF-A0A538T4P1-F1
#
_entry.id   AF-A0A538T4P1-F1
#
_cell.length_a   1.000
_cell.length_b   1.000
_cell.length_c   1.000
_cell.angle_alpha   90.00
_cell.angle_beta   90.00
_cell.angle_gamma   90.00
#
_symmetry.space_group_name_H-M   'P 1'
#
loop_
_entity.id
_entity.type
_entity.pdbx_description
1 polymer ?
#
loop_
_entity_poly.entity_id
_entity_poly.type
_entity_poly.pdbx_seq_one_letter_code
_entity_poly.pdbx_strand_id
1 'polypeptide(L)'
;MGPLVSTLRRVFAALLFLSLTFSITGTALPDDDEGSPAPSAPPAEPAPERPRYRLEPIVVTPNRLPIRLDRVPSDVTVISPERLLAKRPFLIADALRDAPGIDVQRSGTLGKLTDVRLRGADPRQTLVLFDGIPLNGPWLGSFDFADFMGSGSNQVEILGGPASSLYGSGAVGGVIQILSAPGTGEARRSVFADYGEGRTFRQGFTWQGPAGATRAGLSVTRLTSEGSGARDAYAGLNAQLHLEIPVGKEHLRLGALATQGDKELPFDFLFDTSDTTLSPFGSLKQIRDPNNQEKDRILAGSVAYERDLGEHASLEGEVSGFAGEIENQNPPNPPSTTDYQRTQLDNSRSIASIRARVFPADWLRAVLGAEYRTEGVDRLDDSNSGGFGGVTSVVEDVQSRSLFAQAHFEWGGRVALDPGIRLEDHSRFGSYGIPRVALGVHFPGTGIKLRGGYGRAFVAPTLTDLFYPGFGSPTLRPERSRTWEAGVDGSWLEGRATAKATWYATRFRDLIQSNSFFVADNVGSARIEGEEYAARISPSNRLWIQARAARLLGKNLVTGARLAKRPAWRAGVSLEGEPARGLIAIADWWWSA
;
A
#
# COMPACT_ATOMS: atom_id res chain seq x y z
N MET A 1 5.79 31.37 -10.46
CA MET A 1 5.87 29.93 -10.17
C MET A 1 4.89 29.06 -10.97
N GLY A 2 3.76 29.58 -11.47
CA GLY A 2 2.84 28.84 -12.36
C GLY A 2 3.42 28.22 -13.65
N PRO A 3 4.41 28.82 -14.35
CA PRO A 3 4.96 28.23 -15.58
C PRO A 3 5.85 27.02 -15.32
N LEU A 4 6.50 26.94 -14.15
CA LEU A 4 7.39 25.81 -13.81
C LEU A 4 6.58 24.54 -13.54
N VAL A 5 5.41 24.68 -12.89
CA VAL A 5 4.46 23.60 -12.59
C VAL A 5 3.78 23.08 -13.86
N SER A 6 3.41 23.98 -14.79
CA SER A 6 2.87 23.55 -16.10
C SER A 6 3.92 22.85 -16.97
N THR A 7 5.20 23.25 -16.84
CA THR A 7 6.31 22.64 -17.58
C THR A 7 6.67 21.27 -16.99
N LEU A 8 6.68 21.10 -15.66
CA LEU A 8 6.83 19.81 -14.99
C LEU A 8 5.67 18.84 -15.31
N ARG A 9 4.42 19.32 -15.35
CA ARG A 9 3.26 18.53 -15.80
C ARG A 9 3.43 18.03 -17.24
N ARG A 10 3.92 18.88 -18.16
CA ARG A 10 4.17 18.51 -19.56
C ARG A 10 5.38 17.60 -19.75
N VAL A 11 6.44 17.78 -18.95
CA VAL A 11 7.64 16.92 -18.99
C VAL A 11 7.33 15.52 -18.44
N PHE A 12 6.51 15.40 -17.37
CA PHE A 12 6.03 14.11 -16.87
C PHE A 12 5.07 13.42 -17.86
N ALA A 13 4.17 14.16 -18.50
CA ALA A 13 3.29 13.61 -19.55
C ALA A 13 4.08 13.18 -20.80
N ALA A 14 5.11 13.94 -21.20
CA ALA A 14 5.91 13.63 -22.39
C ALA A 14 6.86 12.42 -22.21
N LEU A 15 7.33 12.17 -20.99
CA LEU A 15 8.18 10.99 -20.69
C LEU A 15 7.40 9.67 -20.56
N LEU A 16 6.07 9.74 -20.40
CA LEU A 16 5.18 8.58 -20.29
C LEU A 16 4.45 8.21 -21.60
N PHE A 17 4.55 9.03 -22.64
CA PHE A 17 3.86 8.84 -23.93
C PHE A 17 4.71 8.18 -25.03
N LEU A 18 5.67 7.32 -24.67
CA LEU A 18 6.30 6.44 -25.66
C LEU A 18 5.52 5.11 -25.72
N SER A 19 4.60 5.03 -26.68
CA SER A 19 3.85 3.82 -27.01
C SER A 19 4.82 2.67 -27.35
N LEU A 20 5.01 1.72 -26.42
CA LEU A 20 5.60 0.41 -26.74
C LEU A 20 4.51 -0.47 -27.36
N THR A 21 4.31 -0.35 -28.66
CA THR A 21 3.65 -1.39 -29.46
C THR A 21 4.70 -2.46 -29.79
N PHE A 22 4.75 -3.53 -28.99
CA PHE A 22 5.48 -4.74 -29.39
C PHE A 22 4.52 -5.68 -30.12
N SER A 23 4.67 -5.80 -31.44
CA SER A 23 4.14 -6.91 -32.22
C SER A 23 5.25 -7.97 -32.32
N ILE A 24 5.01 -9.16 -31.76
CA ILE A 24 5.88 -10.32 -31.98
C ILE A 24 5.33 -11.07 -33.19
N THR A 25 5.98 -10.91 -34.35
CA THR A 25 5.74 -11.74 -35.53
C THR A 25 6.53 -13.03 -35.38
N GLY A 26 5.85 -14.17 -35.39
CA GLY A 26 6.48 -15.48 -35.28
C GLY A 26 7.33 -15.82 -36.51
N THR A 27 8.60 -16.15 -36.29
CA THR A 27 9.46 -16.78 -37.28
C THR A 27 9.59 -18.26 -36.95
N ALA A 28 9.24 -19.10 -37.91
CA ALA A 28 9.33 -20.56 -37.84
C ALA A 28 10.77 -21.03 -37.60
N LEU A 29 10.91 -22.08 -36.79
CA LEU A 29 12.16 -22.82 -36.59
C LEU A 29 12.38 -23.76 -37.79
N PRO A 30 13.62 -23.94 -38.29
CA PRO A 30 13.94 -24.95 -39.28
C PRO A 30 14.04 -26.36 -38.66
N ASP A 31 13.65 -27.34 -39.46
CA ASP A 31 13.55 -28.77 -39.15
C ASP A 31 14.87 -29.43 -38.72
N ASP A 32 14.72 -30.47 -37.90
CA ASP A 32 15.74 -31.33 -37.32
C ASP A 32 16.52 -32.14 -38.38
N ASP A 33 17.85 -32.15 -38.25
CA ASP A 33 18.75 -33.06 -38.97
C ASP A 33 19.27 -34.12 -37.98
N GLU A 34 19.01 -35.40 -38.30
CA GLU A 34 19.37 -36.56 -37.49
C GLU A 34 20.88 -36.88 -37.54
N GLY A 35 21.47 -37.21 -36.38
CA GLY A 35 22.57 -38.19 -36.32
C GLY A 35 23.92 -37.71 -35.78
N SER A 36 24.15 -37.88 -34.47
CA SER A 36 25.44 -38.35 -33.90
C SER A 36 25.33 -38.71 -32.41
N PRO A 37 26.00 -39.79 -31.94
CA PRO A 37 25.88 -40.27 -30.56
C PRO A 37 26.63 -39.39 -29.56
N ALA A 38 26.03 -39.19 -28.39
CA ALA A 38 26.56 -38.37 -27.30
C ALA A 38 27.80 -39.00 -26.63
N PRO A 39 28.84 -38.22 -26.27
CA PRO A 39 29.94 -38.69 -25.45
C PRO A 39 29.53 -38.90 -23.99
N SER A 40 30.09 -39.93 -23.36
CA SER A 40 29.81 -40.34 -21.98
C SER A 40 30.22 -39.28 -20.94
N ALA A 41 29.31 -39.00 -20.00
CA ALA A 41 29.49 -38.01 -18.95
C ALA A 41 30.55 -38.45 -17.92
N PRO A 42 31.47 -37.57 -17.48
CA PRO A 42 32.39 -37.85 -16.38
C PRO A 42 31.65 -37.93 -15.03
N PRO A 43 32.22 -38.64 -14.03
CA PRO A 43 31.56 -38.89 -12.75
C PRO A 43 31.27 -37.59 -11.99
N ALA A 44 30.09 -37.55 -11.35
CA ALA A 44 29.56 -36.39 -10.66
C ALA A 44 30.46 -35.94 -9.51
N GLU A 45 30.93 -34.70 -9.60
CA GLU A 45 31.54 -33.97 -8.50
C GLU A 45 30.53 -33.86 -7.33
N PRO A 46 30.94 -34.05 -6.07
CA PRO A 46 30.04 -33.89 -4.94
C PRO A 46 29.44 -32.48 -4.96
N ALA A 47 28.10 -32.40 -4.90
CA ALA A 47 27.37 -31.15 -4.97
C ALA A 47 27.93 -30.15 -3.93
N PRO A 48 28.19 -28.89 -4.31
CA PRO A 48 28.67 -27.89 -3.37
C PRO A 48 27.67 -27.78 -2.21
N GLU A 49 28.16 -27.86 -0.97
CA GLU A 49 27.36 -27.59 0.22
C GLU A 49 26.68 -26.23 0.04
N ARG A 50 25.33 -26.22 0.06
CA ARG A 50 24.56 -24.98 -0.10
C ARG A 50 25.00 -24.01 1.00
N PRO A 51 25.25 -22.73 0.68
CA PRO A 51 25.57 -21.74 1.70
C PRO A 51 24.46 -21.77 2.75
N ARG A 52 24.85 -21.87 4.03
CA ARG A 52 23.94 -21.63 5.14
C ARG A 52 23.39 -20.23 4.93
N TYR A 53 22.12 -20.11 4.51
CA TYR A 53 21.45 -18.82 4.37
C TYR A 53 21.35 -18.18 5.76
N ARG A 54 22.39 -17.44 6.13
CA ARG A 54 22.33 -16.46 7.20
C ARG A 54 21.54 -15.31 6.57
N LEU A 55 20.24 -15.25 6.87
CA LEU A 55 19.37 -14.16 6.40
C LEU A 55 20.08 -12.84 6.72
N GLU A 56 20.33 -12.04 5.69
CA GLU A 56 20.85 -10.69 5.87
C GLU A 56 19.87 -9.90 6.76
N PRO A 57 20.36 -8.98 7.62
CA PRO A 57 19.47 -8.22 8.47
C PRO A 57 18.47 -7.44 7.61
N ILE A 58 17.17 -7.69 7.79
CA ILE A 58 16.12 -6.92 7.12
C ILE A 58 16.20 -5.49 7.64
N VAL A 59 16.59 -4.56 6.77
CA VAL A 59 16.50 -3.13 7.02
C VAL A 59 15.09 -2.69 6.65
N VAL A 60 14.47 -1.90 7.52
CA VAL A 60 13.15 -1.35 7.24
C VAL A 60 13.23 0.14 6.99
N THR A 61 12.54 0.60 5.97
CA THR A 61 12.48 2.00 5.56
C THR A 61 11.38 2.85 6.22
N PRO A 62 10.34 2.35 6.94
CA PRO A 62 9.25 3.20 7.39
C PRO A 62 9.63 4.22 8.47
N ASN A 63 10.80 4.10 9.10
CA ASN A 63 11.30 5.14 10.01
C ASN A 63 12.06 6.27 9.29
N ARG A 64 12.10 6.24 7.94
CA ARG A 64 12.91 7.13 7.08
C ARG A 64 14.43 7.11 7.38
N LEU A 65 14.85 6.14 8.20
CA LEU A 65 16.22 5.83 8.59
C LEU A 65 16.46 4.34 8.32
N PRO A 66 17.61 3.96 7.72
CA PRO A 66 17.95 2.55 7.53
C PRO A 66 18.32 1.94 8.88
N ILE A 67 17.36 1.25 9.50
CA ILE A 67 17.51 0.57 10.79
C ILE A 67 17.13 -0.89 10.59
N ARG A 68 17.90 -1.79 11.22
CA ARG A 68 17.59 -3.22 11.22
C ARG A 68 16.27 -3.46 11.96
N LEU A 69 15.43 -4.35 11.44
CA LEU A 69 14.12 -4.67 12.01
C LEU A 69 14.17 -5.06 13.49
N ASP A 70 15.21 -5.82 13.89
CA ASP A 70 15.42 -6.22 15.27
C ASP A 70 15.68 -5.02 16.20
N ARG A 71 16.21 -3.90 15.70
CA ARG A 71 16.51 -2.69 16.48
C ARG A 71 15.40 -1.64 16.49
N VAL A 72 14.40 -1.74 15.63
CA VAL A 72 13.31 -0.75 15.54
C VAL A 72 12.35 -0.85 16.74
N PRO A 73 12.11 0.22 17.52
CA PRO A 73 11.21 0.16 18.68
C PRO A 73 9.70 0.19 18.32
N SER A 74 9.35 0.36 17.04
CA SER A 74 7.96 0.42 16.54
C SER A 74 7.46 -0.93 16.02
N ASP A 75 6.15 -1.11 15.92
CA ASP A 75 5.55 -2.28 15.25
C ASP A 75 5.78 -2.27 13.75
N VAL A 76 6.71 -3.08 13.26
CA VAL A 76 6.88 -3.30 11.82
C VAL A 76 6.65 -4.76 11.47
N THR A 77 5.85 -4.98 10.42
CA THR A 77 5.65 -6.28 9.78
C THR A 77 6.22 -6.20 8.37
N VAL A 78 6.99 -7.22 7.97
CA VAL A 78 7.58 -7.30 6.63
C VAL A 78 7.05 -8.54 5.93
N ILE A 79 6.48 -8.35 4.75
CA ILE A 79 6.22 -9.42 3.78
C ILE A 79 7.45 -9.46 2.87
N SER A 80 8.25 -10.50 3.06
CA SER A 80 9.58 -10.59 2.45
C SER A 80 9.52 -10.96 0.95
N PRO A 81 10.60 -10.69 0.20
CA PRO A 81 10.69 -11.10 -1.21
C PRO A 81 10.44 -12.58 -1.42
N GLU A 82 10.95 -13.44 -0.54
CA GLU A 82 10.77 -14.89 -0.63
C GLU A 82 9.29 -15.26 -0.53
N ARG A 83 8.54 -14.60 0.36
CA ARG A 83 7.10 -14.86 0.53
C ARG A 83 6.28 -14.37 -0.66
N LEU A 84 6.60 -13.20 -1.21
CA LEU A 84 5.93 -12.70 -2.42
C LEU A 84 6.21 -13.60 -3.64
N LEU A 85 7.45 -14.07 -3.78
CA LEU A 85 7.85 -15.00 -4.85
C LEU A 85 7.21 -16.38 -4.70
N ALA A 86 7.05 -16.88 -3.47
CA ALA A 86 6.39 -18.15 -3.19
C ALA A 86 4.88 -18.08 -3.47
N LYS A 87 4.21 -17.00 -3.04
CA LYS A 87 2.77 -16.81 -3.24
C LYS A 87 2.36 -16.38 -4.64
N ARG A 88 3.20 -15.59 -5.32
CA ARG A 88 2.91 -14.96 -6.62
C ARG A 88 1.50 -14.33 -6.70
N PRO A 89 1.14 -13.48 -5.71
CA PRO A 89 -0.22 -12.96 -5.60
C PRO A 89 -0.63 -12.24 -6.89
N PHE A 90 -1.89 -12.42 -7.31
CA PHE A 90 -2.44 -11.71 -8.46
C PHE A 90 -2.52 -10.22 -8.15
N LEU A 91 -3.17 -9.89 -7.03
CA LEU A 91 -3.26 -8.54 -6.48
C LEU A 91 -2.40 -8.43 -5.23
N ILE A 92 -1.73 -7.30 -5.04
CA ILE A 92 -0.89 -7.10 -3.85
C ILE A 92 -1.71 -7.20 -2.56
N ALA A 93 -3.00 -6.83 -2.61
CA ALA A 93 -3.93 -6.93 -1.48
C ALA A 93 -4.02 -8.35 -0.90
N ASP A 94 -3.88 -9.39 -1.74
CA ASP A 94 -3.94 -10.77 -1.29
C ASP A 94 -2.71 -11.18 -0.47
N ALA A 95 -1.54 -10.58 -0.74
CA ALA A 95 -0.38 -10.74 0.11
C ALA A 95 -0.55 -10.01 1.44
N LEU A 96 -1.18 -8.83 1.45
CA LEU A 96 -1.39 -8.05 2.68
C LEU A 96 -2.20 -8.80 3.74
N ARG A 97 -3.06 -9.74 3.31
CA ARG A 97 -3.78 -10.61 4.25
C ARG A 97 -2.82 -11.33 5.20
N ASP A 98 -1.57 -11.62 4.81
CA ASP A 98 -0.60 -12.35 5.63
C ASP A 98 -0.20 -11.59 6.90
N ALA A 99 -0.36 -10.26 6.90
CA ALA A 99 -0.05 -9.43 8.05
C ALA A 99 -1.17 -9.46 9.11
N PRO A 100 -0.82 -9.52 10.41
CA PRO A 100 -1.79 -9.34 11.48
C PRO A 100 -2.34 -7.91 11.45
N GLY A 101 -3.60 -7.73 11.89
CA GLY A 101 -4.23 -6.40 11.96
C GLY A 101 -4.65 -5.78 10.62
N ILE A 102 -4.31 -6.40 9.49
CA ILE A 102 -4.78 -5.96 8.18
C ILE A 102 -6.12 -6.62 7.85
N ASP A 103 -7.12 -5.84 7.47
CA ASP A 103 -8.37 -6.34 6.90
C ASP A 103 -8.52 -5.94 5.44
N VAL A 104 -8.79 -6.93 4.58
CA VAL A 104 -8.92 -6.74 3.12
C VAL A 104 -10.34 -7.07 2.73
N GLN A 105 -11.10 -6.04 2.36
CA GLN A 105 -12.50 -6.13 1.96
C GLN A 105 -12.63 -5.86 0.48
N ARG A 106 -13.14 -6.84 -0.25
CA ARG A 106 -13.42 -6.72 -1.68
C ARG A 106 -14.92 -6.77 -1.90
N SER A 107 -15.46 -5.86 -2.71
CA SER A 107 -16.89 -5.75 -2.98
C SER A 107 -17.41 -6.67 -4.10
N GLY A 108 -16.59 -7.64 -4.54
CA GLY A 108 -16.93 -8.55 -5.63
C GLY A 108 -15.73 -9.38 -6.09
N THR A 109 -15.68 -9.69 -7.39
CA THR A 109 -14.57 -10.40 -8.01
C THR A 109 -13.44 -9.44 -8.41
N LEU A 110 -12.56 -9.83 -9.34
CA LEU A 110 -11.44 -9.00 -9.80
C LEU A 110 -11.90 -7.65 -10.37
N GLY A 111 -11.10 -6.61 -10.16
CA GLY A 111 -11.40 -5.23 -10.58
C GLY A 111 -12.41 -4.50 -9.69
N LYS A 112 -13.09 -5.17 -8.76
CA LYS A 112 -14.04 -4.50 -7.85
C LYS A 112 -13.33 -3.90 -6.64
N LEU A 113 -13.91 -2.81 -6.11
CA LEU A 113 -13.38 -2.04 -4.98
C LEU A 113 -12.76 -2.94 -3.91
N THR A 114 -11.46 -2.77 -3.70
CA THR A 114 -10.68 -3.52 -2.72
C THR A 114 -10.07 -2.56 -1.71
N ASP A 115 -10.76 -2.43 -0.57
CA ASP A 115 -10.31 -1.65 0.58
C ASP A 115 -9.34 -2.46 1.44
N VAL A 116 -8.32 -1.78 1.96
CA VAL A 116 -7.44 -2.31 3.00
C VAL A 116 -7.51 -1.42 4.24
N ARG A 117 -7.81 -2.03 5.39
CA ARG A 117 -7.84 -1.37 6.70
C ARG A 117 -6.72 -1.91 7.57
N LEU A 118 -5.88 -1.02 8.10
CA LEU A 118 -4.90 -1.36 9.12
C LEU A 118 -5.47 -1.04 10.50
N ARG A 119 -5.53 -2.04 11.39
CA ARG A 119 -5.99 -1.89 12.78
C ARG A 119 -7.39 -1.30 12.91
N GLY A 120 -8.25 -1.61 11.94
CA GLY A 120 -9.61 -1.07 11.82
C GLY A 120 -9.68 0.44 11.64
N ALA A 121 -8.56 1.14 11.40
CA ALA A 121 -8.62 2.52 10.94
C ALA A 121 -9.40 2.59 9.62
N ASP A 122 -9.98 3.75 9.33
CA ASP A 122 -10.61 3.99 8.02
C ASP A 122 -9.56 3.82 6.89
N PRO A 123 -9.91 3.34 5.69
CA PRO A 123 -8.94 3.23 4.59
C PRO A 123 -8.25 4.57 4.28
N ARG A 124 -8.95 5.70 4.46
CA ARG A 124 -8.41 7.06 4.30
C ARG A 124 -7.36 7.44 5.36
N GLN A 125 -7.32 6.68 6.45
CA GLN A 125 -6.39 6.83 7.57
C GLN A 125 -5.19 5.88 7.48
N THR A 126 -5.08 5.09 6.41
CA THR A 126 -3.93 4.22 6.13
C THR A 126 -3.20 4.75 4.91
N LEU A 127 -1.94 5.15 5.08
CA LEU A 127 -1.14 5.66 3.97
C LEU A 127 -0.53 4.51 3.19
N VAL A 128 -0.77 4.48 1.87
CA VAL A 128 -0.19 3.52 0.95
C VAL A 128 0.89 4.20 0.12
N LEU A 129 2.08 3.61 0.11
CA LEU A 129 3.24 4.10 -0.62
C LEU A 129 3.72 3.06 -1.64
N PHE A 130 4.14 3.52 -2.82
CA PHE A 130 4.96 2.75 -3.74
C PHE A 130 6.32 3.44 -3.91
N ASP A 131 7.40 2.81 -3.46
CA ASP A 131 8.76 3.39 -3.47
C ASP A 131 8.83 4.82 -2.87
N GLY A 132 8.05 5.03 -1.80
CA GLY A 132 7.92 6.31 -1.10
C GLY A 132 6.87 7.27 -1.68
N ILE A 133 6.28 6.97 -2.84
CA ILE A 133 5.27 7.80 -3.50
C ILE A 133 3.87 7.50 -2.92
N PRO A 134 3.16 8.49 -2.35
CA PRO A 134 1.80 8.29 -1.85
C PRO A 134 0.79 7.98 -2.96
N LEU A 135 0.10 6.84 -2.84
CA LEU A 135 -0.90 6.39 -3.82
C LEU A 135 -2.34 6.76 -3.47
N ASN A 136 -2.61 7.17 -2.22
CA ASN A 136 -3.95 7.59 -1.80
C ASN A 136 -4.44 8.77 -2.66
N GLY A 137 -5.54 8.62 -3.38
CA GLY A 137 -6.06 9.68 -4.27
C GLY A 137 -6.54 10.91 -3.47
N PRO A 138 -6.28 12.15 -3.92
CA PRO A 138 -6.72 13.38 -3.22
C PRO A 138 -8.24 13.51 -3.01
N TRP A 139 -9.03 12.91 -3.91
CA TRP A 139 -10.49 12.97 -3.84
C TRP A 139 -11.03 12.23 -2.61
N LEU A 140 -10.90 10.90 -2.59
CA LEU A 140 -11.40 10.05 -1.52
C LEU A 140 -10.44 9.93 -0.33
N GLY A 141 -9.15 10.22 -0.49
CA GLY A 141 -8.12 10.05 0.55
C GLY A 141 -7.70 8.58 0.80
N SER A 142 -8.38 7.60 0.21
CA SER A 142 -8.02 6.17 0.25
C SER A 142 -7.31 5.73 -1.03
N PHE A 143 -6.84 4.48 -1.05
CA PHE A 143 -6.30 3.81 -2.23
C PHE A 143 -7.09 2.53 -2.49
N ASP A 144 -7.58 2.36 -3.72
CA ASP A 144 -8.22 1.12 -4.17
C ASP A 144 -7.15 0.14 -4.67
N PHE A 145 -7.10 -1.04 -4.04
CA PHE A 145 -6.14 -2.08 -4.40
C PHE A 145 -6.61 -2.99 -5.55
N ALA A 146 -7.80 -2.77 -6.12
CA ALA A 146 -8.40 -3.62 -7.15
C ALA A 146 -7.50 -3.80 -8.37
N ASP A 147 -6.77 -2.74 -8.74
CA ASP A 147 -5.95 -2.69 -9.96
C ASP A 147 -4.45 -2.78 -9.68
N PHE A 148 -4.02 -2.93 -8.42
CA PHE A 148 -2.60 -3.06 -8.08
C PHE A 148 -2.16 -4.52 -8.10
N MET A 149 -1.42 -4.89 -9.15
CA MET A 149 -0.94 -6.27 -9.34
C MET A 149 0.30 -6.55 -8.50
N GLY A 150 0.42 -7.78 -7.99
CA GLY A 150 1.55 -8.17 -7.12
C GLY A 150 2.89 -8.30 -7.86
N SER A 151 2.87 -8.51 -9.18
CA SER A 151 4.05 -8.69 -10.01
C SER A 151 4.93 -7.43 -10.05
N GLY A 152 6.23 -7.59 -9.79
CA GLY A 152 7.20 -6.48 -9.73
C GLY A 152 7.42 -5.91 -8.32
N SER A 153 6.51 -6.18 -7.38
CA SER A 153 6.72 -5.87 -5.97
C SER A 153 7.76 -6.83 -5.38
N ASN A 154 8.77 -6.27 -4.73
CA ASN A 154 9.85 -7.03 -4.10
C ASN A 154 9.60 -7.23 -2.60
N GLN A 155 9.08 -6.23 -1.90
CA GLN A 155 8.87 -6.30 -0.46
C GLN A 155 7.68 -5.43 -0.08
N VAL A 156 6.95 -5.83 0.96
CA VAL A 156 5.96 -4.95 1.59
C VAL A 156 6.31 -4.75 3.04
N GLU A 157 6.33 -3.49 3.47
CA GLU A 157 6.60 -3.08 4.83
C GLU A 157 5.35 -2.41 5.41
N ILE A 158 4.88 -2.91 6.55
CA ILE A 158 3.69 -2.41 7.24
C ILE A 158 4.13 -1.87 8.58
N LEU A 159 4.07 -0.54 8.73
CA LEU A 159 4.31 0.15 10.00
C LEU A 159 2.97 0.35 10.70
N GLY A 160 2.79 -0.36 11.80
CA GLY A 160 1.67 -0.14 12.72
C GLY A 160 1.92 1.05 13.64
N GLY A 161 0.84 1.57 14.24
CA GLY A 161 0.90 2.60 15.26
C GLY A 161 0.97 4.03 14.67
N PRO A 162 1.25 5.04 15.50
CA PRO A 162 1.19 6.44 15.08
C PRO A 162 2.39 6.83 14.20
N ALA A 163 2.25 6.65 12.90
CA ALA A 163 3.28 6.95 11.90
C ALA A 163 3.19 8.39 11.36
N SER A 164 2.15 9.15 11.70
CA SER A 164 1.88 10.49 11.19
C SER A 164 2.98 11.52 11.43
N SER A 165 3.85 11.37 12.43
CA SER A 165 4.94 12.34 12.61
C SER A 165 5.99 12.27 11.51
N LEU A 166 6.10 11.16 10.77
CA LEU A 166 7.00 11.07 9.62
C LEU A 166 6.25 11.27 8.30
N TYR A 167 5.00 10.82 8.23
CA TYR A 167 4.25 10.72 6.98
C TYR A 167 3.09 11.71 6.83
N GLY A 168 2.76 12.44 7.90
CA GLY A 168 1.66 13.40 7.91
C GLY A 168 0.29 12.77 8.12
N SER A 169 -0.72 13.52 7.69
CA SER A 169 -2.13 13.33 8.06
C SER A 169 -2.79 12.03 7.59
N GLY A 170 -2.27 11.36 6.55
CA GLY A 170 -2.81 10.10 6.04
C GLY A 170 -2.41 8.83 6.82
N ALA A 171 -1.50 8.92 7.80
CA ALA A 171 -0.86 7.75 8.42
C ALA A 171 -1.32 7.46 9.87
N VAL A 172 -2.61 7.62 10.16
CA VAL A 172 -3.18 7.46 11.52
C VAL A 172 -3.28 6.00 11.94
N GLY A 173 -3.78 5.14 11.04
CA GLY A 173 -3.80 3.69 11.22
C GLY A 173 -2.42 3.06 11.04
N GLY A 174 -1.57 3.70 10.22
CA GLY A 174 -0.19 3.33 9.94
C GLY A 174 0.15 3.53 8.46
N VAL A 175 1.19 2.84 8.01
CA VAL A 175 1.71 2.94 6.63
C VAL A 175 1.87 1.54 6.04
N ILE A 176 1.44 1.37 4.80
CA ILE A 176 1.72 0.22 3.95
C ILE A 176 2.64 0.70 2.83
N GLN A 177 3.88 0.26 2.84
CA GLN A 177 4.87 0.61 1.82
C GLN A 177 5.19 -0.61 0.96
N ILE A 178 4.88 -0.49 -0.32
CA ILE A 178 5.18 -1.47 -1.35
C ILE A 178 6.49 -1.01 -2.00
N LEU A 179 7.51 -1.86 -1.91
CA LEU A 179 8.81 -1.60 -2.49
C LEU A 179 8.96 -2.43 -3.76
N SER A 180 9.26 -1.75 -4.86
CA SER A 180 9.92 -2.41 -5.98
C SER A 180 11.40 -2.59 -5.64
N ALA A 181 12.11 -3.44 -6.37
CA ALA A 181 13.56 -3.51 -6.22
C ALA A 181 14.22 -3.63 -7.60
N PRO A 182 15.30 -2.87 -7.84
CA PRO A 182 16.08 -2.99 -9.06
C PRO A 182 17.01 -4.21 -9.05
N GLY A 183 16.94 -5.07 -8.03
CA GLY A 183 17.82 -6.22 -7.84
C GLY A 183 19.21 -5.82 -7.34
N THR A 184 19.73 -6.54 -6.35
CA THR A 184 21.05 -6.28 -5.72
C THR A 184 22.17 -7.19 -6.26
N GLY A 185 21.85 -8.11 -7.18
CA GLY A 185 22.78 -9.11 -7.71
C GLY A 185 22.62 -9.34 -9.22
N GLU A 186 22.82 -10.57 -9.66
CA GLU A 186 22.68 -10.95 -11.07
C GLU A 186 21.30 -10.59 -11.63
N ALA A 187 21.29 -10.27 -12.93
CA ALA A 187 20.05 -9.92 -13.62
C ALA A 187 19.06 -11.09 -13.61
N ARG A 188 17.88 -10.86 -13.02
CA ARG A 188 16.76 -11.79 -12.99
C ARG A 188 15.72 -11.35 -14.01
N ARG A 189 15.27 -12.30 -14.84
CA ARG A 189 14.22 -12.10 -15.83
C ARG A 189 13.14 -13.16 -15.58
N SER A 190 11.89 -12.75 -15.63
CA SER A 190 10.76 -13.66 -15.59
C SER A 190 9.78 -13.27 -16.68
N VAL A 191 9.35 -14.25 -17.46
CA VAL A 191 8.17 -14.19 -18.31
C VAL A 191 7.21 -15.23 -17.74
N PHE A 192 5.95 -14.85 -17.58
CA PHE A 192 4.94 -15.76 -17.05
C PHE A 192 3.61 -15.59 -17.80
N ALA A 193 2.86 -16.68 -17.81
CA ALA A 193 1.49 -16.72 -18.28
C ALA A 193 0.70 -17.70 -17.38
N ASP A 194 -0.47 -17.27 -16.94
CA ASP A 194 -1.38 -18.06 -16.10
C ASP A 194 -2.77 -18.04 -16.75
N TYR A 195 -3.47 -19.17 -16.71
CA TYR A 195 -4.86 -19.30 -17.17
C TYR A 195 -5.69 -20.05 -16.13
N GLY A 196 -6.92 -19.61 -15.88
CA GLY A 196 -7.77 -20.19 -14.85
C GLY A 196 -9.26 -19.86 -14.97
N GLU A 197 -9.98 -20.08 -13.87
CA GLU A 197 -11.42 -19.85 -13.73
C GLU A 197 -11.86 -18.46 -14.20
N GLY A 198 -13.09 -18.33 -14.71
CA GLY A 198 -13.61 -17.08 -15.26
C GLY A 198 -12.88 -16.63 -16.52
N ARG A 199 -12.26 -17.59 -17.24
CA ARG A 199 -11.38 -17.33 -18.40
C ARG A 199 -10.32 -16.28 -18.07
N THR A 200 -9.82 -16.36 -16.84
CA THR A 200 -8.83 -15.43 -16.33
C THR A 200 -7.48 -15.72 -16.95
N PHE A 201 -6.87 -14.72 -17.56
CA PHE A 201 -5.55 -14.82 -18.17
C PHE A 201 -4.64 -13.73 -17.59
N ARG A 202 -3.54 -14.14 -16.99
CA ARG A 202 -2.48 -13.23 -16.52
C ARG A 202 -1.24 -13.47 -17.34
N GLN A 203 -0.58 -12.41 -17.78
CA GLN A 203 0.72 -12.51 -18.41
C GLN A 203 1.59 -11.32 -18.04
N GLY A 204 2.89 -11.50 -18.06
CA GLY A 204 3.78 -10.40 -17.79
C GLY A 204 5.25 -10.72 -17.95
N PHE A 205 6.02 -9.66 -17.80
CA PHE A 205 7.47 -9.65 -17.83
C PHE A 205 7.97 -8.86 -16.63
N THR A 206 8.95 -9.43 -15.92
CA THR A 206 9.72 -8.72 -14.90
C THR A 206 11.19 -8.84 -15.19
N TRP A 207 11.92 -7.74 -15.05
CA TRP A 207 13.37 -7.71 -15.09
C TRP A 207 13.91 -6.89 -13.93
N GLN A 208 14.92 -7.42 -13.24
CA GLN A 208 15.61 -6.75 -12.15
C GLN A 208 17.09 -7.04 -12.26
N GLY A 209 17.94 -6.03 -12.14
CA GLY A 209 19.39 -6.19 -12.04
C GLY A 209 20.16 -5.01 -12.66
N PRO A 210 21.48 -5.18 -12.84
CA PRO A 210 22.31 -4.14 -13.46
C PRO A 210 22.04 -4.01 -14.98
N ALA A 211 21.93 -2.77 -15.45
CA ALA A 211 22.08 -2.35 -16.84
C ALA A 211 23.24 -1.35 -16.94
N GLY A 212 24.43 -1.86 -17.23
CA GLY A 212 25.65 -1.08 -17.11
C GLY A 212 25.90 -0.67 -15.66
N ALA A 213 26.10 0.62 -15.41
CA ALA A 213 26.28 1.16 -14.06
C ALA A 213 24.96 1.37 -13.30
N THR A 214 23.83 1.42 -14.00
CA THR A 214 22.50 1.64 -13.42
C THR A 214 21.93 0.33 -12.92
N ARG A 215 21.33 0.32 -11.72
CA ARG A 215 20.46 -0.79 -11.30
C ARG A 215 19.04 -0.47 -11.72
N ALA A 216 18.33 -1.45 -12.26
CA ALA A 216 17.01 -1.23 -12.80
C ALA A 216 16.05 -2.38 -12.49
N GLY A 217 14.81 -2.01 -12.20
CA GLY A 217 13.67 -2.90 -12.05
C GLY A 217 12.57 -2.47 -13.02
N LEU A 218 12.05 -3.39 -13.80
CA LEU A 218 10.95 -3.20 -14.73
C LEU A 218 9.95 -4.34 -14.54
N SER A 219 8.66 -4.02 -14.43
CA SER A 219 7.57 -4.98 -14.43
C SER A 219 6.46 -4.50 -15.34
N VAL A 220 5.95 -5.35 -16.21
CA VAL A 220 4.73 -5.11 -16.99
C VAL A 220 3.85 -6.34 -16.88
N THR A 221 2.63 -6.17 -16.40
CA THR A 221 1.67 -7.26 -16.19
C THR A 221 0.30 -6.88 -16.73
N ARG A 222 -0.31 -7.80 -17.47
CA ARG A 222 -1.70 -7.71 -17.93
C ARG A 222 -2.50 -8.84 -17.29
N LEU A 223 -3.70 -8.52 -16.82
CA LEU A 223 -4.65 -9.46 -16.23
C LEU A 223 -6.01 -9.23 -16.86
N THR A 224 -6.60 -10.25 -17.47
CA THR A 224 -7.97 -10.21 -17.99
C THR A 224 -8.81 -11.30 -17.35
N SER A 225 -10.09 -11.07 -17.15
CA SER A 225 -11.05 -12.06 -16.64
C SER A 225 -12.43 -11.74 -17.20
N GLU A 226 -13.21 -12.77 -17.53
CA GLU A 226 -14.64 -12.65 -17.80
C GLU A 226 -15.46 -12.69 -16.50
N GLY A 227 -14.80 -12.90 -15.35
CA GLY A 227 -15.44 -12.96 -14.04
C GLY A 227 -16.23 -14.26 -13.81
N SER A 228 -16.94 -14.30 -12.70
CA SER A 228 -17.82 -15.44 -12.35
C SER A 228 -19.31 -15.13 -12.54
N GLY A 229 -19.64 -13.85 -12.73
CA GLY A 229 -21.00 -13.36 -12.90
C GLY A 229 -21.23 -12.76 -14.29
N ALA A 230 -22.51 -12.53 -14.62
CA ALA A 230 -22.84 -11.72 -15.79
C ALA A 230 -22.37 -10.27 -15.55
N ARG A 231 -21.77 -9.65 -16.58
CA ARG A 231 -21.24 -8.28 -16.52
C ARG A 231 -20.19 -8.06 -15.44
N ASP A 232 -19.28 -9.01 -15.34
CA ASP A 232 -18.23 -9.04 -14.32
C ASP A 232 -16.83 -9.06 -14.93
N ALA A 233 -16.70 -8.69 -16.21
CA ALA A 233 -15.42 -8.68 -16.88
C ALA A 233 -14.47 -7.62 -16.30
N TYR A 234 -13.18 -7.93 -16.35
CA TYR A 234 -12.10 -7.07 -15.91
C TYR A 234 -10.91 -7.19 -16.86
N ALA A 235 -10.29 -6.06 -17.19
CA ALA A 235 -9.02 -6.00 -17.90
C ALA A 235 -8.11 -4.96 -17.24
N GLY A 236 -6.98 -5.41 -16.70
CA GLY A 236 -6.00 -4.58 -16.04
C GLY A 236 -4.64 -4.60 -16.71
N LEU A 237 -3.92 -3.49 -16.61
CA LEU A 237 -2.51 -3.34 -16.95
C LEU A 237 -1.77 -2.68 -15.77
N ASN A 238 -0.59 -3.18 -15.43
CA ASN A 238 0.35 -2.55 -14.51
C ASN A 238 1.71 -2.44 -15.19
N ALA A 239 2.35 -1.28 -15.04
CA ALA A 239 3.75 -1.07 -15.37
C ALA A 239 4.45 -0.41 -14.18
N GLN A 240 5.62 -0.94 -13.81
CA GLN A 240 6.45 -0.42 -12.73
C GLN A 240 7.88 -0.26 -13.23
N LEU A 241 8.52 0.85 -12.89
CA LEU A 241 9.92 1.14 -13.22
C LEU A 241 10.62 1.71 -11.99
N HIS A 242 11.78 1.18 -11.67
CA HIS A 242 12.69 1.75 -10.68
C HIS A 242 14.11 1.75 -11.22
N LEU A 243 14.78 2.90 -11.17
CA LEU A 243 16.14 3.07 -11.63
C LEU A 243 16.97 3.70 -10.52
N GLU A 244 18.14 3.13 -10.25
CA GLU A 244 19.20 3.71 -9.41
C GLU A 244 20.41 3.97 -10.29
N ILE A 245 20.62 5.23 -10.61
CA ILE A 245 21.65 5.70 -11.54
C ILE A 245 22.77 6.33 -10.71
N PRO A 246 23.99 5.77 -10.72
CA PRO A 246 25.13 6.42 -10.08
C PRO A 246 25.55 7.66 -10.86
N VAL A 247 25.76 8.76 -10.15
CA VAL A 247 26.29 10.03 -10.66
C VAL A 247 27.55 10.36 -9.87
N GLY A 248 28.69 9.79 -10.29
CA GLY A 248 29.93 9.86 -9.51
C GLY A 248 29.84 9.09 -8.19
N LYS A 249 29.87 9.80 -7.05
CA LYS A 249 29.64 9.24 -5.70
C LYS A 249 28.19 9.42 -5.20
N GLU A 250 27.33 9.99 -6.03
CA GLU A 250 25.96 10.35 -5.70
C GLU A 250 25.01 9.41 -6.45
N HIS A 251 23.74 9.41 -6.05
CA HIS A 251 22.76 8.50 -6.63
C HIS A 251 21.49 9.25 -7.02
N LEU A 252 21.08 9.08 -8.28
CA LEU A 252 19.78 9.51 -8.79
C LEU A 252 18.85 8.30 -8.80
N ARG A 253 17.70 8.42 -8.14
CA ARG A 253 16.64 7.42 -8.10
C ARG A 253 15.43 7.91 -8.88
N LEU A 254 14.93 7.08 -9.78
CA LEU A 254 13.70 7.31 -10.53
C LEU A 254 12.73 6.18 -10.22
N GLY A 255 11.51 6.51 -9.80
CA GLY A 255 10.44 5.54 -9.59
C GLY A 255 9.23 5.91 -10.44
N ALA A 256 8.54 4.94 -11.01
CA ALA A 256 7.29 5.14 -11.71
C ALA A 256 6.36 3.93 -11.58
N LEU A 257 5.06 4.21 -11.49
CA LEU A 257 3.97 3.26 -11.47
C LEU A 257 2.87 3.76 -12.41
N ALA A 258 2.39 2.87 -13.27
CA ALA A 258 1.19 3.08 -14.06
C ALA A 258 0.23 1.90 -13.85
N THR A 259 -1.02 2.20 -13.51
CA THR A 259 -2.10 1.22 -13.46
C THR A 259 -3.24 1.66 -14.36
N GLN A 260 -3.88 0.70 -15.02
CA GLN A 260 -5.15 0.89 -15.70
C GLN A 260 -6.03 -0.32 -15.40
N GLY A 261 -7.28 -0.08 -15.02
CA GLY A 261 -8.32 -1.10 -14.89
C GLY A 261 -9.54 -0.69 -15.69
N ASP A 262 -10.01 -1.56 -16.60
CA ASP A 262 -11.28 -1.45 -17.29
C ASP A 262 -12.20 -2.55 -16.73
N LYS A 263 -13.37 -2.19 -16.17
CA LYS A 263 -14.22 -3.09 -15.38
C LYS A 263 -15.69 -2.91 -15.70
N GLU A 264 -16.39 -4.03 -15.87
CA GLU A 264 -17.86 -4.05 -15.83
C GLU A 264 -18.32 -4.08 -14.37
N LEU A 265 -19.35 -3.30 -14.04
CA LEU A 265 -19.92 -3.18 -12.69
C LEU A 265 -21.33 -3.76 -12.70
N PRO A 266 -21.55 -4.99 -12.20
CA PRO A 266 -22.84 -5.65 -12.32
C PRO A 266 -23.92 -5.10 -11.36
N PHE A 267 -23.62 -4.08 -10.55
CA PHE A 267 -24.53 -3.53 -9.53
C PHE A 267 -24.36 -2.01 -9.39
N ASP A 268 -25.48 -1.28 -9.36
CA ASP A 268 -25.48 0.18 -9.11
C ASP A 268 -25.47 0.56 -7.63
N PHE A 269 -25.98 -0.31 -6.76
CA PHE A 269 -26.01 -0.08 -5.31
C PHE A 269 -25.68 -1.36 -4.54
N LEU A 270 -24.66 -1.29 -3.69
CA LEU A 270 -24.39 -2.30 -2.66
C LEU A 270 -25.04 -1.86 -1.35
N PHE A 271 -26.26 -2.34 -1.09
CA PHE A 271 -26.84 -2.32 0.25
C PHE A 271 -26.88 -3.74 0.83
N ASP A 272 -26.50 -3.81 2.10
CA ASP A 272 -26.35 -5.00 2.91
C ASP A 272 -27.65 -5.84 2.95
N THR A 273 -27.55 -7.11 2.58
CA THR A 273 -28.62 -8.11 2.77
C THR A 273 -28.50 -8.80 4.13
N SER A 274 -28.20 -8.03 5.19
CA SER A 274 -28.21 -8.59 6.54
C SER A 274 -29.64 -8.56 7.09
N ASP A 275 -30.06 -9.66 7.69
CA ASP A 275 -31.27 -9.78 8.54
C ASP A 275 -31.11 -8.97 9.86
N THR A 276 -30.46 -7.80 9.81
CA THR A 276 -30.32 -6.92 10.97
C THR A 276 -31.32 -5.77 10.87
N THR A 277 -32.01 -5.54 11.99
CA THR A 277 -33.07 -4.54 12.18
C THR A 277 -32.57 -3.07 12.13
N LEU A 278 -31.42 -2.81 11.52
CA LEU A 278 -30.69 -1.53 11.59
C LEU A 278 -30.71 -0.70 10.29
N SER A 279 -31.29 -1.20 9.19
CA SER A 279 -31.49 -0.38 7.99
C SER A 279 -32.88 0.26 7.97
N PRO A 280 -33.01 1.60 8.04
CA PRO A 280 -34.29 2.28 7.87
C PRO A 280 -34.86 2.16 6.45
N PHE A 281 -34.10 1.59 5.50
CA PHE A 281 -34.49 1.48 4.09
C PHE A 281 -35.01 0.10 3.67
N GLY A 282 -35.14 -0.86 4.59
CA GLY A 282 -35.53 -2.23 4.25
C GLY A 282 -34.48 -2.93 3.37
N SER A 283 -34.71 -4.22 3.11
CA SER A 283 -33.88 -5.05 2.22
C SER A 283 -34.09 -4.64 0.76
N LEU A 284 -33.33 -3.66 0.27
CA LEU A 284 -33.31 -3.33 -1.15
C LEU A 284 -32.56 -4.45 -1.90
N LYS A 285 -33.23 -5.10 -2.85
CA LYS A 285 -32.60 -6.08 -3.74
C LYS A 285 -31.55 -5.38 -4.58
N GLN A 286 -30.38 -6.01 -4.74
CA GLN A 286 -29.38 -5.62 -5.73
C GLN A 286 -30.06 -5.45 -7.10
N ILE A 287 -30.04 -4.22 -7.62
CA ILE A 287 -30.43 -3.95 -9.00
C ILE A 287 -29.21 -4.28 -9.83
N ARG A 288 -29.32 -5.33 -10.64
CA ARG A 288 -28.27 -5.71 -11.57
C ARG A 288 -28.27 -4.71 -12.71
N ASP A 289 -27.15 -4.05 -12.92
CA ASP A 289 -26.97 -3.17 -14.05
C ASP A 289 -26.29 -3.95 -15.20
N PRO A 290 -26.91 -4.03 -16.38
CA PRO A 290 -26.39 -4.80 -17.51
C PRO A 290 -25.32 -4.07 -18.34
N ASN A 291 -25.02 -2.80 -18.11
CA ASN A 291 -24.16 -2.01 -18.99
C ASN A 291 -23.27 -0.97 -18.29
N ASN A 292 -23.28 -0.89 -16.95
CA ASN A 292 -22.39 -0.03 -16.17
C ASN A 292 -20.92 -0.48 -16.28
N GLN A 293 -20.05 0.48 -16.58
CA GLN A 293 -18.62 0.30 -16.75
C GLN A 293 -17.85 1.38 -16.00
N GLU A 294 -16.72 1.00 -15.42
CA GLU A 294 -15.79 1.92 -14.80
C GLU A 294 -14.39 1.68 -15.33
N LYS A 295 -13.63 2.77 -15.39
CA LYS A 295 -12.26 2.79 -15.82
C LYS A 295 -11.44 3.64 -14.89
N ASP A 296 -10.40 3.02 -14.32
CA ASP A 296 -9.50 3.67 -13.39
C ASP A 296 -8.09 3.69 -13.96
N ARG A 297 -7.41 4.82 -13.78
CA ARG A 297 -6.01 4.98 -14.13
C ARG A 297 -5.26 5.71 -13.05
N ILE A 298 -4.07 5.23 -12.75
CA ILE A 298 -3.13 5.89 -11.85
C ILE A 298 -1.80 6.01 -12.56
N LEU A 299 -1.24 7.22 -12.56
CA LEU A 299 0.15 7.48 -12.90
C LEU A 299 0.82 8.11 -11.69
N ALA A 300 1.88 7.48 -11.20
CA ALA A 300 2.67 7.97 -10.08
C ALA A 300 4.15 7.91 -10.42
N GLY A 301 4.94 8.89 -9.97
CA GLY A 301 6.37 8.89 -10.22
C GLY A 301 7.16 9.77 -9.27
N SER A 302 8.46 9.51 -9.16
CA SER A 302 9.40 10.27 -8.36
C SER A 302 10.75 10.41 -9.04
N VAL A 303 11.42 11.51 -8.73
CA VAL A 303 12.83 11.76 -8.99
C VAL A 303 13.46 12.17 -7.67
N ALA A 304 14.40 11.38 -7.18
CA ALA A 304 15.15 11.67 -5.97
C ALA A 304 16.64 11.70 -6.27
N TYR A 305 17.35 12.65 -5.70
CA TYR A 305 18.79 12.76 -5.79
C TYR A 305 19.36 12.76 -4.38
N GLU A 306 20.21 11.78 -4.10
CA GLU A 306 20.87 11.60 -2.81
C GLU A 306 22.38 11.84 -2.95
N ARG A 307 22.90 12.62 -2.01
CA ARG A 307 24.31 12.95 -1.91
C ARG A 307 24.81 12.66 -0.50
N ASP A 308 25.84 11.84 -0.41
CA ASP A 308 26.56 11.63 0.85
C ASP A 308 27.46 12.83 1.16
N LEU A 309 27.37 13.31 2.39
CA LEU A 309 28.13 14.43 2.95
C LEU A 309 29.18 13.89 3.94
N GLY A 310 30.10 13.08 3.42
CA GLY A 310 31.06 12.31 4.21
C GLY A 310 30.43 11.03 4.78
N GLU A 311 31.02 10.49 5.84
CA GLU A 311 30.56 9.21 6.43
C GLU A 311 29.37 9.37 7.40
N HIS A 312 29.08 10.60 7.84
CA HIS A 312 28.16 10.86 8.94
C HIS A 312 26.87 11.58 8.53
N ALA A 313 26.68 11.88 7.24
CA ALA A 313 25.46 12.54 6.79
C ALA A 313 25.15 12.25 5.32
N SER A 314 23.88 12.24 4.96
CA SER A 314 23.41 12.29 3.58
C SER A 314 22.29 13.31 3.43
N LEU A 315 22.18 13.89 2.23
CA LEU A 315 21.14 14.84 1.85
C LEU A 315 20.41 14.30 0.63
N GLU A 316 19.09 14.22 0.73
CA GLU A 316 18.21 13.77 -0.35
C GLU A 316 17.21 14.88 -0.70
N GLY A 317 17.15 15.24 -1.97
CA GLY A 317 16.06 16.04 -2.54
C GLY A 317 15.17 15.15 -3.40
N GLU A 318 13.85 15.25 -3.24
CA GLU A 318 12.89 14.44 -3.99
C GLU A 318 11.72 15.30 -4.48
N VAL A 319 11.32 15.08 -5.73
CA VAL A 319 10.03 15.52 -6.28
C VAL A 319 9.25 14.29 -6.70
N SER A 320 7.99 14.20 -6.27
CA SER A 320 7.09 13.12 -6.65
C SER A 320 5.70 13.63 -6.99
N GLY A 321 4.96 12.83 -7.74
CA GLY A 321 3.63 13.17 -8.22
C GLY A 321 2.73 11.96 -8.38
N PHE A 322 1.43 12.24 -8.35
CA PHE A 322 0.35 11.30 -8.58
C PHE A 322 -0.71 11.99 -9.45
N ALA A 323 -1.27 11.26 -10.41
CA ALA A 323 -2.43 11.63 -11.18
C ALA A 323 -3.37 10.43 -11.25
N GLY A 324 -4.64 10.64 -10.85
CA GLY A 324 -5.69 9.65 -10.90
C GLY A 324 -6.81 10.11 -11.83
N GLU A 325 -7.32 9.18 -12.63
CA GLU A 325 -8.49 9.36 -13.50
C GLU A 325 -9.48 8.23 -13.19
N ILE A 326 -10.74 8.58 -12.95
CA ILE A 326 -11.85 7.65 -12.82
C ILE A 326 -12.92 8.08 -13.83
N GLU A 327 -13.30 7.16 -14.72
CA GLU A 327 -14.42 7.32 -15.63
C GLU A 327 -15.46 6.24 -15.34
N ASN A 328 -16.67 6.63 -14.96
CA ASN A 328 -17.80 5.73 -14.80
C ASN A 328 -18.87 6.06 -15.85
N GLN A 329 -19.39 5.04 -16.53
CA GLN A 329 -20.43 5.14 -17.55
C GLN A 329 -21.49 4.08 -17.31
N ASN A 330 -22.67 4.52 -16.89
CA ASN A 330 -23.89 3.74 -16.83
C ASN A 330 -24.92 4.32 -17.84
N PRO A 331 -25.03 3.77 -19.05
CA PRO A 331 -26.02 4.19 -20.04
C PRO A 331 -27.43 3.65 -19.75
N PRO A 332 -28.49 4.27 -20.31
CA PRO A 332 -29.86 3.82 -20.09
C PRO A 332 -30.14 2.35 -20.36
N ASN A 333 -30.81 1.72 -19.38
CA ASN A 333 -31.25 0.34 -19.44
C ASN A 333 -32.58 0.21 -20.19
N PRO A 334 -32.62 -0.45 -21.37
CA PRO A 334 -33.86 -0.59 -22.13
C PRO A 334 -34.98 -1.25 -21.31
N PRO A 335 -36.24 -0.75 -21.36
CA PRO A 335 -36.73 0.30 -22.24
C PRO A 335 -36.56 1.73 -21.69
N SER A 336 -35.95 1.92 -20.51
CA SER A 336 -35.64 3.25 -19.99
C SER A 336 -34.66 3.95 -20.94
N THR A 337 -34.99 5.17 -21.34
CA THR A 337 -34.12 6.05 -22.12
C THR A 337 -33.51 7.17 -21.28
N THR A 338 -33.87 7.21 -20.00
CA THR A 338 -33.57 8.34 -19.12
C THR A 338 -32.67 7.97 -17.97
N ASP A 339 -32.61 6.70 -17.55
CA ASP A 339 -31.85 6.27 -16.38
C ASP A 339 -30.35 6.13 -16.71
N TYR A 340 -29.56 7.18 -16.51
CA TYR A 340 -28.12 7.15 -16.78
C TYR A 340 -27.33 7.72 -15.61
N GLN A 341 -26.09 7.26 -15.46
CA GLN A 341 -25.07 7.88 -14.64
C GLN A 341 -23.76 7.98 -15.42
N ARG A 342 -23.05 9.10 -15.31
CA ARG A 342 -21.73 9.29 -15.87
C ARG A 342 -20.91 10.14 -14.94
N THR A 343 -19.76 9.62 -14.51
CA THR A 343 -18.81 10.33 -13.68
C THR A 343 -17.46 10.40 -14.38
N GLN A 344 -16.80 11.55 -14.31
CA GLN A 344 -15.43 11.72 -14.76
C GLN A 344 -14.69 12.57 -13.73
N LEU A 345 -13.65 11.99 -13.14
CA LEU A 345 -12.88 12.59 -12.06
C LEU A 345 -11.40 12.54 -12.40
N ASP A 346 -10.77 13.71 -12.44
CA ASP A 346 -9.32 13.86 -12.54
C ASP A 346 -8.81 14.51 -11.25
N ASN A 347 -7.84 13.88 -10.60
CA ASN A 347 -7.22 14.43 -9.40
C ASN A 347 -5.70 14.27 -9.45
N SER A 348 -4.99 15.14 -8.74
CA SER A 348 -3.54 15.11 -8.74
C SER A 348 -2.91 15.58 -7.45
N ARG A 349 -1.70 15.07 -7.19
CA ARG A 349 -0.84 15.47 -6.08
C ARG A 349 0.56 15.73 -6.60
N SER A 350 1.22 16.75 -6.07
CA SER A 350 2.66 16.95 -6.20
C SER A 350 3.30 17.16 -4.84
N ILE A 351 4.49 16.59 -4.65
CA ILE A 351 5.29 16.73 -3.43
C ILE A 351 6.70 17.12 -3.82
N ALA A 352 7.25 18.12 -3.15
CA ALA A 352 8.67 18.42 -3.14
C ALA A 352 9.19 18.30 -1.70
N SER A 353 10.28 17.57 -1.50
CA SER A 353 10.85 17.35 -0.17
C SER A 353 12.38 17.41 -0.18
N ILE A 354 12.92 17.82 0.96
CA ILE A 354 14.35 17.74 1.26
C ILE A 354 14.53 17.05 2.60
N ARG A 355 15.49 16.13 2.68
CA ARG A 355 15.74 15.29 3.86
C ARG A 355 17.23 15.21 4.13
N ALA A 356 17.62 15.52 5.35
CA ALA A 356 18.97 15.28 5.84
C ALA A 356 18.94 14.10 6.81
N ARG A 357 19.77 13.09 6.54
CA ARG A 357 20.07 11.99 7.47
C ARG A 357 21.41 12.27 8.10
N VAL A 358 21.50 12.18 9.41
CA VAL A 358 22.74 12.45 10.15
C VAL A 358 23.00 11.32 11.15
N PHE A 359 24.28 10.94 11.26
CA PHE A 359 24.79 9.84 12.06
C PHE A 359 25.95 10.34 12.93
N PRO A 360 25.71 11.28 13.86
CA PRO A 360 26.78 11.91 14.64
C PRO A 360 27.52 10.94 15.57
N ALA A 361 26.92 9.79 15.90
CA ALA A 361 27.55 8.73 16.68
C ALA A 361 26.82 7.40 16.44
N ASP A 362 27.44 6.27 16.78
CA ASP A 362 26.83 4.94 16.63
C ASP A 362 25.50 4.78 17.38
N TRP A 363 25.36 5.48 18.51
CA TRP A 363 24.18 5.48 19.36
C TRP A 363 23.11 6.50 18.94
N LEU A 364 23.35 7.34 17.94
CA LEU A 364 22.43 8.39 17.50
C LEU A 364 22.36 8.49 15.97
N ARG A 365 21.17 8.24 15.44
CA ARG A 365 20.81 8.54 14.05
C ARG A 365 19.66 9.54 14.05
N ALA A 366 19.65 10.52 13.17
CA ALA A 366 18.53 11.45 13.06
C ALA A 366 18.18 11.75 11.61
N VAL A 367 16.90 12.02 11.38
CA VAL A 367 16.38 12.50 10.11
C VAL A 367 15.66 13.82 10.35
N LEU A 368 15.97 14.81 9.52
CA LEU A 368 15.36 16.12 9.48
C LEU A 368 14.80 16.30 8.07
N GLY A 369 13.63 16.90 7.92
CA GLY A 369 13.13 17.18 6.58
C GLY A 369 12.09 18.27 6.52
N ALA A 370 11.95 18.80 5.31
CA ALA A 370 10.92 19.73 4.93
C ALA A 370 10.18 19.19 3.72
N GLU A 371 8.86 19.41 3.67
CA GLU A 371 8.03 18.93 2.58
C GLU A 371 6.95 19.96 2.24
N TYR A 372 6.78 20.21 0.95
CA TYR A 372 5.70 21.00 0.38
C TYR A 372 4.83 20.09 -0.49
N ARG A 373 3.52 20.12 -0.24
CA ARG A 373 2.53 19.28 -0.93
C ARG A 373 1.43 20.14 -1.51
N THR A 374 1.01 19.82 -2.73
CA THR A 374 -0.21 20.34 -3.35
C THR A 374 -1.10 19.16 -3.74
N GLU A 375 -2.39 19.26 -3.48
CA GLU A 375 -3.38 18.26 -3.80
C GLU A 375 -4.59 18.96 -4.41
N GLY A 376 -5.21 18.36 -5.42
CA GLY A 376 -6.39 18.96 -6.04
C GLY A 376 -7.22 18.00 -6.86
N VAL A 377 -8.42 18.49 -7.20
CA VAL A 377 -9.29 17.94 -8.23
C VAL A 377 -9.16 18.85 -9.44
N ASP A 378 -8.65 18.30 -10.53
CA ASP A 378 -8.50 19.02 -11.80
C ASP A 378 -9.82 19.04 -12.57
N ARG A 379 -10.67 18.02 -12.37
CA ARG A 379 -12.00 17.93 -12.97
C ARG A 379 -12.90 16.99 -12.19
N LEU A 380 -14.16 17.37 -12.06
CA LEU A 380 -15.24 16.50 -11.61
C LEU A 380 -16.50 16.84 -12.42
N ASP A 381 -16.89 15.92 -13.29
CA ASP A 381 -18.14 15.95 -14.02
C ASP A 381 -18.94 14.72 -13.60
N ASP A 382 -20.00 14.91 -12.82
CA ASP A 382 -20.87 13.83 -12.34
C ASP A 382 -22.29 14.11 -12.81
N SER A 383 -22.87 13.27 -13.63
CA SER A 383 -24.20 13.50 -14.20
C SER A 383 -25.03 12.27 -14.01
N ASN A 384 -26.20 12.42 -13.40
CA ASN A 384 -27.14 11.35 -13.18
C ASN A 384 -28.55 11.84 -13.51
N SER A 385 -29.36 10.92 -14.02
CA SER A 385 -30.79 11.08 -14.24
C SER A 385 -31.65 11.11 -12.96
N GLY A 386 -31.07 10.68 -11.83
CA GLY A 386 -31.72 10.75 -10.51
C GLY A 386 -31.94 12.18 -10.02
N GLY A 387 -32.94 12.37 -9.14
CA GLY A 387 -33.34 13.68 -8.59
C GLY A 387 -32.31 14.42 -7.71
N PHE A 388 -31.09 13.89 -7.60
CA PHE A 388 -29.99 14.51 -6.85
C PHE A 388 -29.19 15.54 -7.68
N GLY A 389 -29.49 15.66 -8.99
CA GLY A 389 -28.85 16.62 -9.88
C GLY A 389 -27.44 16.21 -10.33
N GLY A 390 -27.03 16.69 -11.51
CA GLY A 390 -25.65 16.57 -11.98
C GLY A 390 -24.77 17.73 -11.50
N VAL A 391 -23.49 17.45 -11.34
CA VAL A 391 -22.40 18.35 -11.01
C VAL A 391 -21.53 18.55 -12.25
N THR A 392 -21.27 19.81 -12.59
CA THR A 392 -20.23 20.16 -13.56
C THR A 392 -19.16 21.01 -12.89
N SER A 393 -17.91 20.57 -13.01
CA SER A 393 -16.67 21.31 -12.68
C SER A 393 -16.46 21.75 -11.22
N VAL A 394 -16.18 20.80 -10.31
CA VAL A 394 -15.47 21.12 -9.05
C VAL A 394 -13.97 21.12 -9.32
N VAL A 395 -13.32 22.28 -9.23
CA VAL A 395 -11.85 22.43 -9.32
C VAL A 395 -11.35 23.11 -8.05
N GLU A 396 -10.57 22.39 -7.27
CA GLU A 396 -10.13 22.83 -5.94
C GLU A 396 -8.70 22.35 -5.67
N ASP A 397 -7.90 23.18 -5.00
CA ASP A 397 -6.56 22.84 -4.54
C ASP A 397 -6.34 23.15 -3.06
N VAL A 398 -5.56 22.30 -2.40
CA VAL A 398 -5.09 22.46 -1.03
C VAL A 398 -3.57 22.30 -0.98
N GLN A 399 -2.95 23.02 -0.06
CA GLN A 399 -1.50 23.09 0.06
C GLN A 399 -1.10 22.83 1.50
N SER A 400 -0.03 22.05 1.68
CA SER A 400 0.54 21.76 3.00
C SER A 400 2.04 22.00 2.99
N ARG A 401 2.53 22.68 4.04
CA ARG A 401 3.95 22.89 4.31
C ARG A 401 4.28 22.17 5.61
N SER A 402 5.38 21.44 5.63
CA SER A 402 5.73 20.69 6.82
C SER A 402 7.23 20.66 7.09
N LEU A 403 7.55 20.62 8.38
CA LEU A 403 8.87 20.34 8.90
C LEU A 403 8.76 19.11 9.82
N PHE A 404 9.70 18.18 9.71
CA PHE A 404 9.72 17.01 10.58
C PHE A 404 11.14 16.69 11.04
N ALA A 405 11.22 16.10 12.22
CA ALA A 405 12.45 15.61 12.81
C ALA A 405 12.17 14.32 13.58
N GLN A 406 13.07 13.36 13.46
CA GLN A 406 13.08 12.15 14.29
C GLN A 406 14.51 11.77 14.61
N ALA A 407 14.74 11.39 15.87
CA ALA A 407 15.98 10.77 16.30
C ALA A 407 15.73 9.29 16.58
N HIS A 408 16.78 8.48 16.48
CA HIS A 408 16.86 7.09 16.90
C HIS A 408 18.08 6.99 17.80
N PHE A 409 17.82 6.74 19.08
CA PHE A 409 18.85 6.51 20.08
C PHE A 409 18.99 5.01 20.34
N GLU A 410 20.21 4.49 20.37
CA GLU A 410 20.50 3.09 20.70
C GLU A 410 21.58 2.99 21.77
N TRP A 411 21.24 2.48 22.96
CA TRP A 411 22.18 2.28 24.06
C TRP A 411 22.51 0.81 24.27
N GLY A 412 23.75 0.45 23.94
CA GLY A 412 24.33 -0.87 24.19
C GLY A 412 23.59 -2.04 23.52
N GLY A 413 22.86 -1.78 22.42
CA GLY A 413 22.00 -2.76 21.76
C GLY A 413 20.86 -3.29 22.64
N ARG A 414 20.56 -2.61 23.74
CA ARG A 414 19.52 -3.01 24.71
C ARG A 414 18.33 -2.09 24.63
N VAL A 415 18.56 -0.78 24.70
CA VAL A 415 17.48 0.21 24.71
C VAL A 415 17.51 1.00 23.41
N ALA A 416 16.36 1.12 22.76
CA ALA A 416 16.14 1.96 21.58
C ALA A 416 15.04 2.99 21.87
N LEU A 417 15.23 4.26 21.51
CA LEU A 417 14.23 5.32 21.70
C LEU A 417 14.12 6.18 20.43
N ASP A 418 12.89 6.34 19.94
CA ASP A 418 12.57 7.10 18.74
C ASP A 418 11.61 8.26 19.06
N PRO A 419 12.10 9.41 19.55
CA PRO A 419 11.28 10.61 19.65
C PRO A 419 11.20 11.28 18.27
N GLY A 420 10.01 11.77 17.91
CA GLY A 420 9.81 12.49 16.67
C GLY A 420 8.70 13.53 16.74
N ILE A 421 8.77 14.52 15.87
CA ILE A 421 7.75 15.56 15.75
C ILE A 421 7.64 16.00 14.30
N ARG A 422 6.40 16.32 13.89
CA ARG A 422 6.11 17.05 12.67
C ARG A 422 5.26 18.26 12.96
N LEU A 423 5.61 19.36 12.32
CA LEU A 423 4.82 20.58 12.25
C LEU A 423 4.28 20.65 10.84
N GLU A 424 2.96 20.76 10.71
CA GLU A 424 2.28 20.83 9.43
C GLU A 424 1.38 22.05 9.41
N ASP A 425 1.55 22.90 8.40
CA ASP A 425 0.71 24.07 8.13
C ASP A 425 -0.12 23.79 6.88
N HIS A 426 -1.43 23.62 7.07
CA HIS A 426 -2.38 23.29 6.02
C HIS A 426 -3.17 24.53 5.61
N SER A 427 -3.23 24.83 4.31
CA SER A 427 -3.79 26.08 3.76
C SER A 427 -5.22 26.39 4.23
N ARG A 428 -6.04 25.36 4.46
CA ARG A 428 -7.42 25.50 4.96
C ARG A 428 -7.60 25.33 6.48
N PHE A 429 -6.71 24.60 7.16
CA PHE A 429 -6.97 24.15 8.54
C PHE A 429 -5.96 24.70 9.57
N GLY A 430 -4.96 25.45 9.11
CA GLY A 430 -3.92 26.03 9.94
C GLY A 430 -2.87 25.02 10.35
N SER A 431 -2.15 25.33 11.44
CA SER A 431 -0.96 24.60 11.85
C SER A 431 -1.21 23.56 12.94
N TYR A 432 -0.58 22.40 12.81
CA TYR A 432 -0.71 21.24 13.70
C TYR A 432 0.66 20.68 14.11
N GLY A 433 0.80 20.36 15.40
CA GLY A 433 1.96 19.64 15.94
C GLY A 433 1.64 18.16 16.16
N ILE A 434 2.44 17.28 15.55
CA ILE A 434 2.27 15.83 15.51
C ILE A 434 3.47 15.15 16.19
N PRO A 435 3.49 15.01 17.53
CA PRO A 435 4.54 14.30 18.23
C PRO A 435 4.33 12.77 18.21
N ARG A 436 5.43 12.03 18.23
CA ARG A 436 5.50 10.60 18.55
C ARG A 436 6.68 10.28 19.46
N VAL A 437 6.59 9.17 20.17
CA VAL A 437 7.72 8.52 20.82
C VAL A 437 7.52 7.00 20.76
N ALA A 438 8.58 6.26 20.46
CA ALA A 438 8.60 4.80 20.60
C ALA A 438 9.82 4.35 21.42
N LEU A 439 9.65 3.34 22.25
CA LEU A 439 10.67 2.77 23.13
C LEU A 439 10.74 1.27 22.90
N GLY A 440 11.95 0.74 22.79
CA GLY A 440 12.24 -0.69 22.70
C GLY A 440 13.28 -1.09 23.74
N VAL A 441 13.05 -2.21 24.43
CA VAL A 441 13.95 -2.78 25.43
C VAL A 441 14.18 -4.25 25.12
N HIS A 442 15.39 -4.59 24.69
CA HIS A 442 15.86 -5.94 24.46
C HIS A 442 16.43 -6.54 25.74
N PHE A 443 16.08 -7.79 26.02
CA PHE A 443 16.59 -8.56 27.16
C PHE A 443 17.57 -9.62 26.65
N PRO A 444 18.90 -9.35 26.66
CA PRO A 444 19.88 -10.26 26.10
C PRO A 444 19.81 -11.66 26.72
N GLY A 445 20.06 -12.68 25.91
CA GLY A 445 20.01 -14.09 26.32
C GLY A 445 18.60 -14.69 26.37
N THR A 446 17.53 -13.88 26.38
CA THR A 446 16.14 -14.38 26.38
C THR A 446 15.51 -14.45 25.00
N GLY A 447 16.03 -13.68 24.04
CA GLY A 447 15.40 -13.46 22.73
C GLY A 447 14.19 -12.52 22.77
N ILE A 448 13.87 -11.94 23.93
CA ILE A 448 12.69 -11.10 24.15
C ILE A 448 13.02 -9.62 23.98
N LYS A 449 12.09 -8.91 23.37
CA LYS A 449 12.05 -7.45 23.23
C LYS A 449 10.69 -6.94 23.67
N LEU A 450 10.68 -5.98 24.58
CA LEU A 450 9.49 -5.19 24.90
C LEU A 450 9.50 -3.92 24.08
N ARG A 451 8.32 -3.46 23.68
CA ARG A 451 8.15 -2.25 22.89
C ARG A 451 6.91 -1.48 23.33
N GLY A 452 6.95 -0.17 23.17
CA GLY A 452 5.83 0.70 23.50
C GLY A 452 5.90 1.99 22.71
N GLY A 453 4.76 2.58 22.42
CA GLY A 453 4.67 3.78 21.61
C GLY A 453 3.49 4.66 21.97
N TYR A 454 3.66 5.95 21.75
CA TYR A 454 2.61 6.95 21.83
C TYR A 454 2.75 7.94 20.68
N GLY A 455 1.64 8.39 20.13
CA GLY A 455 1.67 9.47 19.17
C GLY A 455 0.30 10.11 18.96
N ARG A 456 0.33 11.27 18.33
CA ARG A 456 -0.86 12.02 17.91
C ARG A 456 -0.90 12.08 16.40
N ALA A 457 -2.08 12.31 15.86
CA ALA A 457 -2.23 12.68 14.46
C ALA A 457 -3.44 13.59 14.26
N PHE A 458 -3.49 14.21 13.09
CA PHE A 458 -4.71 14.83 12.57
C PHE A 458 -4.92 14.36 11.14
N VAL A 459 -6.17 14.34 10.68
CA VAL A 459 -6.55 14.01 9.30
C VAL A 459 -7.33 15.19 8.75
N ALA A 460 -6.84 15.84 7.70
CA ALA A 460 -7.62 16.85 7.02
C ALA A 460 -8.82 16.19 6.32
N PRO A 461 -10.02 16.81 6.32
CA PRO A 461 -11.13 16.39 5.47
C PRO A 461 -10.69 16.24 4.02
N THR A 462 -11.21 15.23 3.34
CA THR A 462 -10.86 15.00 1.92
C THR A 462 -11.55 16.01 1.01
N LEU A 463 -11.13 16.09 -0.26
CA LEU A 463 -11.77 16.99 -1.21
C LEU A 463 -13.24 16.57 -1.47
N THR A 464 -13.56 15.28 -1.40
CA THR A 464 -14.95 14.80 -1.40
C THR A 464 -15.72 15.28 -0.18
N ASP A 465 -15.14 15.14 1.03
CA ASP A 465 -15.81 15.55 2.27
C ASP A 465 -16.15 17.05 2.26
N LEU A 466 -15.31 17.88 1.63
CA LEU A 466 -15.46 19.33 1.61
C LEU A 466 -16.33 19.83 0.45
N PHE A 467 -16.20 19.23 -0.74
CA PHE A 467 -16.68 19.82 -1.99
C PHE A 467 -17.59 18.92 -2.81
N TYR A 468 -17.89 17.68 -2.39
CA TYR A 468 -18.84 16.87 -3.15
C TYR A 468 -20.22 17.53 -3.11
N PRO A 469 -20.83 17.92 -4.23
CA PRO A 469 -22.02 18.76 -4.19
C PRO A 469 -23.21 18.06 -3.53
N GLY A 470 -23.95 18.81 -2.71
CA GLY A 470 -25.10 18.30 -1.95
C GLY A 470 -24.75 17.44 -0.73
N PHE A 471 -23.54 16.88 -0.67
CA PHE A 471 -23.13 15.93 0.39
C PHE A 471 -21.81 16.30 1.10
N GLY A 472 -21.06 17.26 0.59
CA GLY A 472 -19.86 17.82 1.20
C GLY A 472 -20.18 18.99 2.13
N SER A 473 -19.27 19.28 3.05
CA SER A 473 -19.42 20.34 4.04
C SER A 473 -18.11 21.14 4.18
N PRO A 474 -18.08 22.43 3.78
CA PRO A 474 -16.87 23.24 3.89
C PRO A 474 -16.55 23.65 5.34
N THR A 475 -17.46 23.41 6.29
CA THR A 475 -17.29 23.75 7.71
C THR A 475 -16.63 22.65 8.53
N LEU A 476 -16.24 21.54 7.89
CA LEU A 476 -15.59 20.43 8.57
C LEU A 476 -14.28 20.84 9.24
N ARG A 477 -14.03 20.22 10.38
CA ARG A 477 -12.77 20.29 11.12
C ARG A 477 -11.94 19.03 10.88
N PRO A 478 -10.61 19.12 10.97
CA PRO A 478 -9.78 17.92 10.92
C PRO A 478 -10.05 16.96 12.05
N GLU A 479 -10.07 15.67 11.71
CA GLU A 479 -10.10 14.60 12.69
C GLU A 479 -8.80 14.62 13.51
N ARG A 480 -8.87 14.23 14.78
CA ARG A 480 -7.70 14.15 15.65
C ARG A 480 -7.64 12.80 16.33
N SER A 481 -6.45 12.23 16.42
CA SER A 481 -6.25 10.95 17.08
C SER A 481 -5.11 10.96 18.10
N ARG A 482 -5.21 10.02 19.05
CA ARG A 482 -4.15 9.65 19.99
C ARG A 482 -4.06 8.14 20.01
N THR A 483 -2.86 7.63 19.79
CA THR A 483 -2.60 6.19 19.70
C THR A 483 -1.60 5.78 20.77
N TRP A 484 -1.91 4.71 21.47
CA TRP A 484 -1.01 4.00 22.38
C TRP A 484 -0.78 2.60 21.84
N GLU A 485 0.45 2.12 22.02
CA GLU A 485 0.84 0.77 21.64
C GLU A 485 1.76 0.17 22.70
N ALA A 486 1.62 -1.11 22.94
CA ALA A 486 2.54 -1.92 23.72
C ALA A 486 2.68 -3.29 23.06
N GLY A 487 3.87 -3.89 23.11
CA GLY A 487 4.08 -5.19 22.50
C GLY A 487 5.28 -5.93 23.06
N VAL A 488 5.32 -7.21 22.71
CA VAL A 488 6.44 -8.09 22.98
C VAL A 488 6.77 -8.86 21.71
N ASP A 489 8.05 -8.85 21.34
CA ASP A 489 8.59 -9.66 20.26
C ASP A 489 9.55 -10.70 20.88
N GLY A 490 9.56 -11.90 20.33
CA GLY A 490 10.41 -13.00 20.74
C GLY A 490 11.04 -13.69 19.54
N SER A 491 12.32 -13.99 19.64
CA SER A 491 13.08 -14.73 18.63
C SER A 491 14.00 -15.75 19.30
N TRP A 492 13.80 -17.02 18.97
CA TRP A 492 14.51 -18.16 19.55
C TRP A 492 15.05 -19.09 18.45
N LEU A 493 15.93 -20.00 18.84
CA LEU A 493 16.51 -21.00 17.93
C LEU A 493 17.15 -20.35 16.70
N GLU A 494 17.94 -19.30 16.91
CA GLU A 494 18.57 -18.51 15.83
C GLU A 494 17.54 -17.94 14.82
N GLY A 495 16.34 -17.60 15.27
CA GLY A 495 15.26 -17.03 14.45
C GLY A 495 14.36 -18.07 13.79
N ARG A 496 14.56 -19.37 14.04
CA ARG A 496 13.67 -20.43 13.55
C ARG A 496 12.33 -20.45 14.26
N ALA A 497 12.22 -19.86 15.44
CA ALA A 497 10.96 -19.66 16.12
C ALA A 497 10.84 -18.18 16.49
N THR A 498 9.79 -17.52 16.00
CA THR A 498 9.48 -16.14 16.34
C THR A 498 8.04 -16.03 16.81
N ALA A 499 7.79 -15.15 17.76
CA ALA A 499 6.45 -14.81 18.20
C ALA A 499 6.36 -13.33 18.49
N LYS A 500 5.18 -12.77 18.32
CA LYS A 500 4.89 -11.36 18.53
C LYS A 500 3.48 -11.20 19.03
N ALA A 501 3.32 -10.34 20.03
CA ALA A 501 2.03 -9.89 20.51
C ALA A 501 2.03 -8.36 20.60
N THR A 502 0.95 -7.74 20.14
CA THR A 502 0.75 -6.29 20.17
C THR A 502 -0.60 -5.98 20.76
N TRP A 503 -0.66 -4.99 21.65
CA TRP A 503 -1.87 -4.28 22.02
C TRP A 503 -1.80 -2.84 21.51
N TYR A 504 -2.92 -2.33 21.01
CA TYR A 504 -3.02 -0.93 20.61
C TYR A 504 -4.38 -0.35 20.97
N ALA A 505 -4.40 0.96 21.20
CA ALA A 505 -5.63 1.71 21.38
C ALA A 505 -5.53 3.09 20.72
N THR A 506 -6.49 3.41 19.86
CA THR A 506 -6.62 4.70 19.20
C THR A 506 -7.91 5.39 19.61
N ARG A 507 -7.82 6.63 20.09
CA ARG A 507 -8.97 7.49 20.38
C ARG A 507 -9.06 8.60 19.34
N PHE A 508 -10.20 8.70 18.68
CA PHE A 508 -10.52 9.70 17.67
C PHE A 508 -11.43 10.78 18.25
N ARG A 509 -11.27 12.00 17.77
CA ARG A 509 -12.16 13.14 17.97
C ARG A 509 -12.40 13.81 16.63
N ASP A 510 -13.56 14.45 16.52
CA ASP A 510 -13.98 15.13 15.29
C ASP A 510 -14.02 14.19 14.08
N LEU A 511 -14.32 12.90 14.30
CA LEU A 511 -14.41 11.90 13.23
C LEU A 511 -15.46 12.35 12.21
N ILE A 512 -15.09 12.31 10.93
CA ILE A 512 -15.94 12.72 9.81
C ILE A 512 -16.73 11.50 9.37
N GLN A 513 -18.05 11.62 9.42
CA GLN A 513 -18.97 10.62 8.87
C GLN A 513 -20.12 11.32 8.17
N SER A 514 -20.81 10.58 7.33
CA SER A 514 -22.05 11.03 6.72
C SER A 514 -23.17 11.04 7.77
N ASN A 515 -23.91 12.16 7.88
CA ASN A 515 -25.05 12.30 8.78
C ASN A 515 -26.34 11.72 8.17
N SER A 516 -27.48 11.86 8.86
CA SER A 516 -28.77 11.32 8.39
C SER A 516 -29.28 11.90 7.05
N PHE A 517 -28.69 13.00 6.57
CA PHE A 517 -28.98 13.60 5.25
C PHE A 517 -27.89 13.29 4.21
N PHE A 518 -27.02 12.33 4.51
CA PHE A 518 -25.87 11.94 3.72
C PHE A 518 -24.75 13.01 3.58
N VAL A 519 -24.85 14.11 4.33
CA VAL A 519 -23.85 15.18 4.31
C VAL A 519 -22.71 14.84 5.25
N ALA A 520 -21.47 15.06 4.83
CA ALA A 520 -20.29 14.91 5.65
C ALA A 520 -20.35 15.85 6.88
N ASP A 521 -20.14 15.29 8.07
CA ASP A 521 -20.25 16.01 9.34
C ASP A 521 -19.26 15.46 10.38
N ASN A 522 -18.80 16.33 11.30
CA ASN A 522 -17.95 15.95 12.42
C ASN A 522 -18.82 15.36 13.55
N VAL A 523 -19.25 14.12 13.41
CA VAL A 523 -20.27 13.51 14.27
C VAL A 523 -19.75 12.93 15.61
N GLY A 524 -18.46 13.03 15.92
CA GLY A 524 -18.00 12.89 17.31
C GLY A 524 -16.69 12.15 17.56
N SER A 525 -16.71 11.20 18.51
CA SER A 525 -15.53 10.50 19.01
C SER A 525 -15.66 8.98 18.91
N ALA A 526 -14.56 8.31 18.62
CA ALA A 526 -14.51 6.85 18.51
C ALA A 526 -13.30 6.30 19.25
N ARG A 527 -13.37 5.04 19.66
CA ARG A 527 -12.23 4.29 20.19
C ARG A 527 -12.10 2.99 19.42
N ILE A 528 -10.89 2.71 18.97
CA ILE A 528 -10.50 1.40 18.46
C ILE A 528 -9.47 0.84 19.43
N GLU A 529 -9.64 -0.40 19.83
CA GLU A 529 -8.71 -1.14 20.66
C GLU A 529 -8.56 -2.55 20.10
N GLY A 530 -7.35 -3.07 20.08
CA GLY A 530 -7.10 -4.38 19.50
C GLY A 530 -5.84 -5.06 20.01
N GLU A 531 -5.82 -6.35 19.73
CA GLU A 531 -4.74 -7.27 20.06
C GLU A 531 -4.34 -7.99 18.79
N GLU A 532 -3.04 -8.11 18.53
CA GLU A 532 -2.48 -8.81 17.37
C GLU A 532 -1.48 -9.86 17.86
N TYR A 533 -1.54 -11.04 17.27
CA TYR A 533 -0.65 -12.15 17.56
C TYR A 533 -0.11 -12.71 16.26
N ALA A 534 1.18 -12.96 16.21
CA ALA A 534 1.82 -13.68 15.11
C ALA A 534 2.87 -14.62 15.67
N ALA A 535 2.91 -15.85 15.19
CA ALA A 535 3.95 -16.81 15.52
C ALA A 535 4.40 -17.52 14.26
N ARG A 536 5.71 -17.75 14.13
CA ARG A 536 6.30 -18.52 13.05
C ARG A 536 7.27 -19.53 13.64
N ILE A 537 7.24 -20.75 13.11
CA ILE A 537 8.22 -21.78 13.42
C ILE A 537 8.69 -22.46 12.13
N SER A 538 9.98 -22.75 12.06
CA SER A 538 10.62 -23.51 10.98
C SER A 538 11.23 -24.78 11.58
N PRO A 539 10.44 -25.87 11.74
CA PRO A 539 10.92 -27.11 12.35
C PRO A 539 12.06 -27.76 11.56
N SER A 540 12.14 -27.49 10.25
CA SER A 540 13.23 -27.90 9.38
C SER A 540 13.55 -26.79 8.37
N ASN A 541 14.59 -26.99 7.56
CA ASN A 541 14.91 -26.05 6.47
C ASN A 541 13.91 -26.13 5.30
N ARG A 542 12.95 -27.06 5.33
CA ARG A 542 11.99 -27.33 4.25
C ARG A 542 10.54 -27.14 4.66
N LEU A 543 10.27 -26.83 5.92
CA LEU A 543 8.91 -26.64 6.40
C LEU A 543 8.88 -25.45 7.33
N TRP A 544 7.91 -24.59 7.09
CA TRP A 544 7.60 -23.50 7.97
C TRP A 544 6.10 -23.40 8.20
N ILE A 545 5.76 -22.92 9.39
CA ILE A 545 4.41 -22.81 9.89
C ILE A 545 4.26 -21.40 10.45
N GLN A 546 3.20 -20.72 10.08
CA GLN A 546 2.85 -19.41 10.62
C GLN A 546 1.40 -19.43 11.10
N ALA A 547 1.18 -18.89 12.29
CA ALA A 547 -0.13 -18.59 12.81
C ALA A 547 -0.24 -17.08 13.05
N ARG A 548 -1.41 -16.51 12.77
CA ARG A 548 -1.75 -15.14 13.13
C ARG A 548 -3.17 -15.06 13.64
N ALA A 549 -3.38 -14.12 14.55
CA ALA A 549 -4.70 -13.77 15.04
C ALA A 549 -4.75 -12.28 15.34
N ALA A 550 -5.94 -11.69 15.21
CA ALA A 550 -6.20 -10.32 15.61
C ALA A 550 -7.60 -10.23 16.21
N ARG A 551 -7.71 -9.50 17.32
CA ARG A 551 -8.98 -9.10 17.95
C ARG A 551 -9.11 -7.60 17.83
N LEU A 552 -10.31 -7.13 17.48
CA LEU A 552 -10.58 -5.71 17.34
C LEU A 552 -11.93 -5.34 17.96
N LEU A 553 -11.93 -4.24 18.71
CA LEU A 553 -13.10 -3.62 19.29
C LEU A 553 -13.13 -2.14 18.92
N GLY A 554 -13.95 -1.80 17.92
CA GLY A 554 -14.23 -0.43 17.51
C GLY A 554 -15.59 0.03 18.04
N LYS A 555 -15.65 1.16 18.73
CA LYS A 555 -16.89 1.74 19.27
C LYS A 555 -17.00 3.23 18.92
N ASN A 556 -18.17 3.63 18.42
CA ASN A 556 -18.57 5.03 18.38
C ASN A 556 -18.96 5.44 19.82
N LEU A 557 -18.25 6.42 20.38
CA LEU A 557 -18.44 6.84 21.78
C LEU A 557 -19.65 7.77 21.96
N VAL A 558 -20.23 8.28 20.87
CA VAL A 558 -21.47 9.08 20.91
C VAL A 558 -22.69 8.16 20.92
N THR A 559 -22.77 7.23 19.97
CA THR A 559 -23.94 6.35 19.83
C THR A 559 -23.85 5.07 20.66
N GLY A 560 -22.64 4.70 21.11
CA GLY A 560 -22.38 3.43 21.76
C GLY A 560 -22.32 2.22 20.83
N ALA A 561 -22.60 2.40 19.54
CA ALA A 561 -22.60 1.32 18.55
C ALA A 561 -21.18 0.86 18.19
N ARG A 562 -21.06 -0.38 17.71
CA ARG A 562 -19.81 -0.87 17.11
C ARG A 562 -19.57 -0.16 15.79
N LEU A 563 -18.29 0.07 15.46
CA LEU A 563 -17.92 0.56 14.15
C LEU A 563 -18.19 -0.53 13.09
N ALA A 564 -18.92 -0.17 12.03
CA ALA A 564 -19.31 -1.10 10.97
C ALA A 564 -18.11 -1.64 10.16
N LYS A 565 -18.33 -2.75 9.45
CA LYS A 565 -17.36 -3.39 8.52
C LYS A 565 -15.99 -3.62 9.16
N ARG A 566 -15.96 -4.08 10.41
CA ARG A 566 -14.74 -4.39 11.14
C ARG A 566 -14.96 -5.70 11.89
N PRO A 567 -14.40 -6.83 11.42
CA PRO A 567 -14.55 -8.10 12.12
C PRO A 567 -13.95 -7.99 13.53
N ALA A 568 -14.63 -8.60 14.50
CA ALA A 568 -14.17 -8.59 15.88
C ALA A 568 -12.98 -9.53 16.06
N TRP A 569 -12.95 -10.62 15.29
CA TRP A 569 -11.85 -11.56 15.29
C TRP A 569 -11.45 -11.96 13.88
N ARG A 570 -10.14 -12.12 13.69
CA ARG A 570 -9.58 -12.78 12.53
C ARG A 570 -8.45 -13.71 12.97
N ALA A 571 -8.33 -14.84 12.32
CA ALA A 571 -7.21 -15.74 12.50
C ALA A 571 -6.81 -16.37 11.16
N GLY A 572 -5.57 -16.83 11.09
CA GLY A 572 -5.09 -17.58 9.94
C GLY A 572 -3.90 -18.44 10.28
N VAL A 573 -3.79 -19.55 9.57
CA VAL A 573 -2.65 -20.48 9.65
C VAL A 573 -2.13 -20.70 8.24
N SER A 574 -0.82 -20.69 8.10
CA SER A 574 -0.11 -20.87 6.84
C SER A 574 0.92 -21.97 7.04
N LEU A 575 0.87 -22.99 6.20
CA LEU A 575 1.89 -24.02 6.08
C LEU A 575 2.55 -23.85 4.73
N GLU A 576 3.86 -23.77 4.70
CA GLU A 576 4.59 -23.85 3.45
C GLU A 576 5.84 -24.70 3.61
N GLY A 577 6.11 -25.48 2.57
CA GLY A 577 7.27 -26.33 2.56
C GLY A 577 7.70 -26.74 1.18
N GLU A 578 8.90 -27.34 1.14
CA GLU A 578 9.51 -27.92 -0.03
C GLU A 578 9.54 -29.46 0.15
N PRO A 579 8.42 -30.18 -0.08
CA PRO A 579 8.35 -31.62 0.14
C PRO A 579 9.33 -32.41 -0.74
N ALA A 580 9.67 -31.88 -1.92
CA ALA A 580 10.67 -32.41 -2.82
C ALA A 580 11.44 -31.25 -3.47
N ARG A 581 12.67 -31.50 -3.93
CA ARG A 581 13.53 -30.47 -4.52
C ARG A 581 12.81 -29.74 -5.66
N GLY A 582 12.65 -28.43 -5.52
CA GLY A 582 12.00 -27.58 -6.53
C GLY A 582 10.47 -27.58 -6.51
N LEU A 583 9.83 -28.35 -5.63
CA LEU A 583 8.38 -28.32 -5.42
C LEU A 583 8.07 -27.52 -4.16
N ILE A 584 7.44 -26.36 -4.29
CA ILE A 584 6.95 -25.55 -3.17
C ILE A 584 5.45 -25.81 -3.01
N ALA A 585 5.01 -26.18 -1.81
CA ALA A 585 3.61 -26.34 -1.46
C ALA A 585 3.24 -25.33 -0.39
N ILE A 586 2.12 -24.63 -0.58
CA ILE A 586 1.58 -23.63 0.36
C ILE A 586 0.11 -23.99 0.63
N ALA A 587 -0.28 -23.99 1.90
CA ALA A 587 -1.66 -24.10 2.33
C ALA A 587 -1.96 -22.99 3.34
N ASP A 588 -2.98 -22.17 3.05
CA ASP A 588 -3.39 -21.06 3.90
C ASP A 588 -4.86 -21.23 4.31
N TRP A 589 -5.13 -21.11 5.60
CA TRP A 589 -6.47 -21.10 6.18
C TRP A 589 -6.74 -19.78 6.87
N TRP A 590 -7.99 -19.35 6.82
CA TRP A 590 -8.44 -18.06 7.33
C TRP A 590 -9.79 -18.19 8.00
N TRP A 591 -9.96 -17.43 9.07
CA TRP A 591 -11.23 -17.31 9.78
C TRP A 591 -11.46 -15.84 10.13
N SER A 592 -12.70 -15.40 10.00
CA SER A 592 -13.14 -14.04 10.32
C SER A 592 -14.53 -14.11 10.95
N ALA A 593 -14.75 -13.35 12.03
CA ALA A 593 -16.01 -13.27 12.76
C ALA A 593 -16.32 -11.86 13.26
#